data_AF-A0A8S2K571-F1
#
_entry.id   AF-A0A8S2K571-F1
#
_cell.length_a   1.000
_cell.length_b   1.000
_cell.length_c   1.000
_cell.angle_alpha   90.00
_cell.angle_beta   90.00
_cell.angle_gamma   90.00
#
_symmetry.space_group_name_H-M   'P 1'
#
loop_
_entity.id
_entity.type
_entity.pdbx_description
1 polymer ?
#
loop_
_entity_poly.entity_id
_entity_poly.type
_entity_poly.pdbx_seq_one_letter_code
_entity_poly.pdbx_strand_id
1 'polypeptide(L)'
;MGIINDHQLIADTLANFYEKHFESPSFDVNRIAHAEPIKNYKTISQLPIGPMTNIALEEVEKNWKRAQKKKSIDSEGVSAFLLHKIPNGLCPGVNKLRPISLLSNFGKCFEGIIHIRILRWCSDNGIYIDEQSGFTSERRFQTRILSLVEDLRLTIAANNKPALLLFVDFMSAFDNMWHPALFSTLLKLDFPVSLLRWIFPS
;
A
#
# COMPACT_ATOMS: atom_id res chain seq x y z
N MET A 1 -38.22 -5.03 9.43
CA MET A 1 -37.17 -5.16 8.39
C MET A 1 -37.43 -6.45 7.64
N GLY A 2 -37.74 -6.36 6.34
CA GLY A 2 -38.01 -7.55 5.51
C GLY A 2 -36.73 -8.33 5.23
N ILE A 3 -36.82 -9.66 5.26
CA ILE A 3 -35.70 -10.54 4.89
C ILE A 3 -35.58 -10.48 3.36
N ILE A 4 -34.46 -9.96 2.87
CA ILE A 4 -34.12 -9.98 1.44
C ILE A 4 -33.49 -11.34 1.14
N ASN A 5 -34.12 -12.13 0.28
CA ASN A 5 -33.60 -13.45 -0.16
C ASN A 5 -32.96 -13.40 -1.56
N ASP A 6 -33.02 -12.25 -2.23
CA ASP A 6 -32.41 -12.06 -3.55
C ASP A 6 -30.93 -11.70 -3.39
N HIS A 7 -30.06 -12.63 -3.79
CA HIS A 7 -28.61 -12.46 -3.73
C HIS A 7 -28.11 -11.26 -4.55
N GLN A 8 -28.77 -10.94 -5.66
CA GLN A 8 -28.35 -9.85 -6.54
C GLN A 8 -28.71 -8.50 -5.91
N LEU A 9 -29.92 -8.40 -5.32
CA LEU A 9 -30.32 -7.20 -4.58
C LEU A 9 -29.43 -6.95 -3.35
N ILE A 10 -28.99 -8.00 -2.65
CA ILE A 10 -28.03 -7.89 -1.54
C ILE A 10 -26.69 -7.36 -2.05
N ALA A 11 -26.16 -7.93 -3.14
CA ALA A 11 -24.89 -7.50 -3.73
C ALA A 11 -24.96 -6.03 -4.17
N ASP A 12 -26.01 -5.62 -4.88
CA ASP A 12 -26.19 -4.25 -5.36
C ASP A 12 -26.37 -3.26 -4.20
N THR A 13 -27.11 -3.64 -3.14
CA THR A 13 -27.29 -2.80 -1.96
C THR A 13 -25.96 -2.57 -1.24
N LEU A 14 -25.15 -3.62 -1.10
CA LEU A 14 -23.84 -3.54 -0.47
C LEU A 14 -22.86 -2.75 -1.33
N ALA A 15 -22.83 -3.00 -2.65
CA ALA A 15 -22.00 -2.25 -3.59
C ALA A 15 -22.31 -0.76 -3.50
N ASN A 16 -23.59 -0.36 -3.61
CA ASN A 16 -24.02 1.03 -3.48
C ASN A 16 -23.67 1.63 -2.11
N PHE A 17 -23.82 0.86 -1.02
CA PHE A 17 -23.45 1.32 0.31
C PHE A 17 -21.94 1.62 0.39
N TYR A 18 -21.09 0.70 -0.07
CA TYR A 18 -19.64 0.86 -0.01
C TYR A 18 -19.12 1.90 -0.99
N GLU A 19 -19.67 2.00 -2.21
CA GLU A 19 -19.35 3.07 -3.14
C GLU A 19 -19.62 4.43 -2.49
N LYS A 20 -20.81 4.62 -1.91
CA LYS A 20 -21.14 5.86 -1.19
C LYS A 20 -20.30 6.09 0.06
N HIS A 21 -19.94 5.03 0.79
CA HIS A 21 -19.11 5.13 1.99
C HIS A 21 -17.67 5.54 1.66
N PHE A 22 -17.16 5.07 0.52
CA PHE A 22 -15.81 5.35 0.03
C PHE A 22 -15.77 6.43 -1.05
N GLU A 23 -16.89 7.11 -1.34
CA GLU A 23 -16.90 8.32 -2.14
C GLU A 23 -15.90 9.32 -1.57
N SER A 24 -15.24 10.07 -2.47
CA SER A 24 -14.30 11.09 -2.04
C SER A 24 -15.00 12.04 -1.08
N PRO A 25 -14.53 12.18 0.17
CA PRO A 25 -15.17 13.07 1.12
C PRO A 25 -15.17 14.48 0.54
N SER A 26 -16.31 15.17 0.61
CA SER A 26 -16.34 16.60 0.27
C SER A 26 -15.39 17.32 1.21
N PHE A 27 -14.35 17.92 0.64
CA PHE A 27 -13.30 18.55 1.41
C PHE A 27 -13.87 19.79 2.11
N ASP A 28 -14.04 19.70 3.43
CA ASP A 28 -14.52 20.81 4.26
C ASP A 28 -13.42 21.23 5.24
N VAL A 29 -12.87 22.42 5.00
CA VAL A 29 -11.83 23.04 5.83
C VAL A 29 -12.33 23.35 7.24
N ASN A 30 -13.64 23.52 7.42
CA ASN A 30 -14.24 23.79 8.73
C ASN A 30 -14.38 22.53 9.58
N ARG A 31 -14.25 21.34 8.99
CA ARG A 31 -14.25 20.09 9.71
C ARG A 31 -12.87 19.85 10.31
N ILE A 32 -12.80 19.77 11.65
CA ILE A 32 -11.55 19.60 12.40
C ILE A 32 -10.70 18.43 11.87
N ALA A 33 -11.36 17.33 11.48
CA ALA A 33 -10.73 16.15 10.89
C ALA A 33 -9.94 16.43 9.60
N HIS A 34 -10.26 17.49 8.86
CA HIS A 34 -9.52 17.92 7.67
C HIS A 34 -8.52 19.04 7.97
N ALA A 35 -8.85 19.96 8.88
CA ALA A 35 -8.01 21.11 9.22
C ALA A 35 -6.68 20.72 9.90
N GLU A 36 -6.71 19.77 10.84
CA GLU A 36 -5.52 19.34 11.59
C GLU A 36 -4.45 18.73 10.66
N PRO A 37 -4.75 17.75 9.78
CA PRO A 37 -3.78 17.22 8.84
C PRO A 37 -3.12 18.28 7.95
N ILE A 38 -3.89 19.26 7.45
CA ILE A 38 -3.36 20.33 6.60
C ILE A 38 -2.40 21.22 7.40
N LYS A 39 -2.76 21.56 8.64
CA LYS A 39 -1.91 22.37 9.53
C LYS A 39 -0.60 21.66 9.81
N ASN A 40 -0.65 20.37 10.16
CA ASN A 40 0.53 19.55 10.40
C ASN A 40 1.39 19.44 9.13
N TYR A 41 0.77 19.22 7.97
CA TYR A 41 1.50 19.14 6.71
C TYR A 41 2.26 20.44 6.37
N LYS A 42 1.74 21.61 6.75
CA LYS A 42 2.44 22.89 6.56
C LYS A 42 3.69 23.04 7.44
N THR A 43 3.77 22.34 8.58
CA THR A 43 4.95 22.40 9.46
C THR A 43 6.13 21.57 8.96
N ILE A 44 5.97 20.81 7.87
CA ILE A 44 7.04 20.00 7.26
C ILE A 44 8.31 20.81 6.98
N SER A 45 8.15 22.04 6.49
CA SER A 45 9.28 22.95 6.19
C SER A 45 10.12 23.29 7.43
N GLN A 46 9.52 23.23 8.62
CA GLN A 46 10.14 23.54 9.90
C GLN A 46 10.80 22.31 10.54
N LEU A 47 10.50 21.10 10.04
CA LEU A 47 11.12 19.89 10.56
C LEU A 47 12.62 19.88 10.21
N PRO A 48 13.49 19.52 11.16
CA PRO A 48 14.92 19.47 10.90
C PRO A 48 15.19 18.44 9.80
N ILE A 49 15.98 18.84 8.79
CA ILE A 49 16.65 17.89 7.91
C ILE A 49 17.78 17.29 8.72
N GLY A 50 17.42 16.36 9.61
CA GLY A 50 18.41 15.59 10.34
C GLY A 50 19.19 14.71 9.36
N PRO A 51 20.49 14.49 9.58
CA PRO A 51 21.20 13.46 8.84
C PRO A 51 20.42 12.15 9.02
N MET A 52 20.20 11.43 7.92
CA MET A 52 19.86 10.02 8.01
C MET A 52 20.97 9.39 8.85
N THR A 53 20.73 9.14 10.14
CA THR A 53 21.73 8.70 11.12
C THR A 53 22.71 7.73 10.48
N ASN A 54 24.00 8.10 10.49
CA ASN A 54 25.13 7.44 9.82
C ASN A 54 24.71 6.35 8.83
N ILE A 55 24.44 6.72 7.57
CA ILE A 55 24.39 5.73 6.50
C ILE A 55 25.79 5.11 6.42
N ALA A 56 25.94 3.91 6.99
CA ALA A 56 27.21 3.21 6.96
C ALA A 56 27.52 2.82 5.51
N LEU A 57 28.79 2.91 5.13
CA LEU A 57 29.24 2.50 3.79
C LEU A 57 28.88 1.02 3.52
N GLU A 58 28.91 0.20 4.58
CA GLU A 58 28.43 -1.19 4.57
C GLU A 58 26.94 -1.33 4.21
N GLU A 59 26.08 -0.41 4.68
CA GLU A 59 24.64 -0.40 4.38
C GLU A 59 24.42 -0.12 2.89
N VAL A 60 25.17 0.83 2.33
CA VAL A 60 25.16 1.17 0.91
C VAL A 60 25.67 0.00 0.08
N GLU A 61 26.80 -0.59 0.44
CA GLU A 61 27.36 -1.74 -0.29
C GLU A 61 26.42 -2.95 -0.28
N LYS A 62 25.80 -3.23 0.87
CA LYS A 62 24.81 -4.31 1.01
C LYS A 62 23.59 -4.07 0.12
N ASN A 63 23.08 -2.84 0.10
CA ASN A 63 21.97 -2.47 -0.78
C ASN A 63 22.36 -2.50 -2.25
N TRP A 64 23.55 -2.02 -2.60
CA TRP A 64 24.06 -2.08 -3.97
C TRP A 64 24.17 -3.52 -4.47
N LYS A 65 24.75 -4.42 -3.68
CA LYS A 65 24.85 -5.85 -4.00
C LYS A 65 23.47 -6.50 -4.16
N ARG A 66 22.47 -6.11 -3.35
CA ARG A 66 21.08 -6.58 -3.47
C ARG A 66 20.37 -6.05 -4.72
N ALA A 67 20.64 -4.80 -5.09
CA ALA A 67 20.04 -4.13 -6.24
C ALA A 67 20.63 -4.59 -7.59
N GLN A 68 21.76 -5.30 -7.59
CA GLN A 68 22.30 -5.91 -8.79
C GLN A 68 21.28 -6.87 -9.40
N LYS A 69 21.17 -6.82 -10.73
CA LYS A 69 20.23 -7.63 -11.50
C LYS A 69 20.43 -9.11 -11.17
N LYS A 70 19.52 -9.67 -10.37
CA LYS A 70 19.31 -11.11 -10.38
C LYS A 70 18.54 -11.42 -11.65
N LYS A 71 18.97 -12.44 -12.41
CA LYS A 71 18.13 -12.95 -13.50
C LYS A 71 16.77 -13.29 -12.87
N SER A 72 15.70 -12.70 -13.37
CA SER A 72 14.35 -13.13 -13.03
C SER A 72 14.13 -14.38 -13.86
N ILE A 73 14.24 -15.54 -13.25
CA ILE A 73 14.15 -16.84 -13.91
C ILE A 73 12.80 -17.41 -13.50
N ASP A 74 12.00 -17.86 -14.47
CA ASP A 74 10.83 -18.67 -14.17
C ASP A 74 11.22 -20.08 -13.70
N SER A 75 10.22 -20.93 -13.43
CA SER A 75 10.44 -22.32 -13.02
C SER A 75 11.17 -23.18 -14.06
N GLU A 76 11.33 -22.70 -15.29
CA GLU A 76 11.90 -23.44 -16.43
C GLU A 76 13.26 -22.89 -16.89
N GLY A 77 13.82 -21.89 -16.20
CA GLY A 77 15.13 -21.34 -16.58
C GLY A 77 15.06 -20.16 -17.55
N VAL A 78 13.86 -19.73 -17.96
CA VAL A 78 13.67 -18.65 -18.92
C VAL A 78 13.53 -17.31 -18.19
N SER A 79 14.07 -16.26 -18.80
CA SER A 79 13.94 -14.90 -18.30
C SER A 79 12.47 -14.51 -18.23
N ALA A 80 11.91 -14.35 -17.02
CA ALA A 80 10.50 -14.02 -16.76
C ALA A 80 10.05 -12.64 -17.30
N PHE A 81 10.91 -11.94 -18.05
CA PHE A 81 10.62 -10.69 -18.75
C PHE A 81 10.03 -10.91 -20.15
N LEU A 82 9.22 -11.95 -20.35
CA LEU A 82 8.35 -12.01 -21.53
C LEU A 82 7.22 -10.98 -21.35
N LEU A 83 7.55 -9.71 -21.60
CA LEU A 83 6.55 -8.71 -21.94
C LEU A 83 5.89 -9.19 -23.23
N HIS A 84 4.79 -9.94 -23.09
CA HIS A 84 3.97 -10.31 -24.24
C HIS A 84 3.54 -9.00 -24.89
N LYS A 85 3.92 -8.83 -26.16
CA LYS A 85 3.44 -7.71 -26.97
C LYS A 85 1.91 -7.81 -26.97
N ILE A 86 1.24 -6.81 -26.40
CA ILE A 86 -0.22 -6.76 -26.38
C ILE A 86 -0.70 -6.87 -27.83
N PRO A 87 -1.60 -7.80 -28.17
CA PRO A 87 -2.10 -7.94 -29.53
C PRO A 87 -2.68 -6.61 -30.03
N ASN A 88 -2.40 -6.26 -31.28
CA ASN A 88 -2.88 -5.02 -31.89
C ASN A 88 -4.41 -4.93 -31.75
N GLY A 89 -4.92 -3.84 -31.18
CA GLY A 89 -6.37 -3.63 -30.93
C GLY A 89 -6.85 -3.90 -29.50
N LEU A 90 -6.00 -4.48 -28.64
CA LEU A 90 -6.28 -4.68 -27.21
C LEU A 90 -5.54 -3.70 -26.29
N CYS A 91 -4.74 -2.79 -26.86
CA CYS A 91 -4.04 -1.77 -26.07
C CYS A 91 -5.08 -0.89 -25.36
N PRO A 92 -5.11 -0.90 -24.00
CA PRO A 92 -5.93 0.03 -23.25
C PRO A 92 -5.56 1.46 -23.64
N GLY A 93 -6.53 2.38 -23.68
CA GLY A 93 -6.21 3.80 -23.86
C GLY A 93 -5.17 4.27 -22.84
N VAL A 94 -4.39 5.30 -23.16
CA VAL A 94 -3.26 5.77 -22.34
C VAL A 94 -3.63 5.96 -20.86
N ASN A 95 -4.87 6.37 -20.59
CA ASN A 95 -5.43 6.58 -19.25
C ASN A 95 -5.65 5.29 -18.42
N LYS A 96 -5.46 4.11 -19.00
CA LYS A 96 -5.59 2.79 -18.35
C LYS A 96 -4.23 2.10 -18.15
N LEU A 97 -3.14 2.72 -18.59
CA LEU A 97 -1.79 2.21 -18.36
C LEU A 97 -1.25 2.77 -17.05
N ARG A 98 -0.56 1.91 -16.27
CA ARG A 98 0.12 2.35 -15.06
C ARG A 98 1.52 2.85 -15.43
N PRO A 99 1.87 4.12 -15.16
CA PRO A 99 3.24 4.58 -15.34
C PRO A 99 4.17 3.86 -14.37
N ILE A 100 5.40 3.58 -14.81
CA ILE A 100 6.46 3.02 -13.97
C ILE A 100 7.54 4.09 -13.78
N SER A 101 7.83 4.43 -12.53
CA SER A 101 8.91 5.36 -12.21
C SER A 101 10.27 4.67 -12.37
N LEU A 102 11.06 5.14 -13.33
CA LEU A 102 12.44 4.68 -13.54
C LEU A 102 13.41 5.60 -12.81
N LEU A 103 13.69 5.28 -11.55
CA LEU A 103 14.72 6.00 -10.79
C LEU A 103 16.13 5.68 -11.29
N SER A 104 17.04 6.64 -11.12
CA SER A 104 18.48 6.42 -11.32
C SER A 104 19.00 5.33 -10.38
N ASN A 105 20.14 4.71 -10.70
CA ASN A 105 20.72 3.67 -9.85
C ASN A 105 21.01 4.19 -8.43
N PHE A 106 21.45 5.44 -8.31
CA PHE A 106 21.64 6.10 -7.02
C PHE A 106 20.31 6.31 -6.29
N GLY A 107 19.27 6.75 -7.00
CA GLY A 107 17.92 6.90 -6.44
C GLY A 107 17.37 5.58 -5.90
N LYS A 108 17.53 4.48 -6.65
CA LYS A 108 17.12 3.14 -6.21
C LYS A 108 17.86 2.66 -4.96
N CYS A 109 19.17 2.91 -4.89
CA CYS A 109 19.97 2.55 -3.72
C CYS A 109 19.52 3.35 -2.49
N PHE A 110 19.29 4.65 -2.67
CA PHE A 110 18.82 5.55 -1.63
C PHE A 110 17.41 5.17 -1.13
N GLU A 111 16.47 4.92 -2.06
CA GLU A 111 15.13 4.45 -1.73
C GLU A 111 15.17 3.10 -1.00
N GLY A 112 16.06 2.19 -1.41
CA GLY A 112 16.27 0.92 -0.72
C GLY A 112 16.72 1.08 0.73
N ILE A 113 17.59 2.05 1.02
CA ILE A 113 18.03 2.38 2.39
C ILE A 113 16.84 2.91 3.21
N ILE A 114 16.10 3.89 2.68
CA ILE A 114 14.92 4.44 3.34
C ILE A 114 13.88 3.34 3.59
N HIS A 115 13.63 2.50 2.59
CA HIS A 115 12.68 1.39 2.67
C HIS A 115 13.04 0.42 3.80
N ILE A 116 14.31 0.01 3.93
CA ILE A 116 14.75 -0.86 5.02
C ILE A 116 14.50 -0.22 6.39
N ARG A 117 14.77 1.09 6.53
CA ARG A 117 14.57 1.81 7.78
C ARG A 117 13.08 1.90 8.14
N ILE A 118 12.22 2.15 7.15
CA ILE A 118 10.76 2.14 7.32
C ILE A 118 10.28 0.75 7.75
N LEU A 119 10.68 -0.30 7.05
CA LEU A 119 10.28 -1.68 7.38
C LEU A 119 10.69 -2.07 8.80
N ARG A 120 11.92 -1.69 9.21
CA ARG A 120 12.41 -1.93 10.56
C ARG A 120 11.56 -1.19 11.59
N TRP A 121 11.29 0.10 11.37
CA TRP A 121 10.41 0.86 12.25
C TRP A 121 9.01 0.23 12.35
N CYS A 122 8.43 -0.20 11.23
CA CYS A 122 7.13 -0.85 11.23
C CYS A 122 7.13 -2.15 12.06
N SER A 123 8.20 -2.96 11.95
CA SER A 123 8.35 -4.19 12.72
C SER A 123 8.56 -3.91 14.21
N ASP A 124 9.44 -2.97 14.55
CA ASP A 124 9.81 -2.66 15.93
C ASP A 124 8.63 -2.05 16.72
N ASN A 125 7.68 -1.40 16.02
CA ASN A 125 6.49 -0.77 16.61
C ASN A 125 5.19 -1.56 16.38
N GLY A 126 5.26 -2.78 15.83
CA GLY A 126 4.07 -3.62 15.64
C GLY A 126 3.01 -3.01 14.72
N ILE A 127 3.43 -2.27 13.68
CA ILE A 127 2.52 -1.57 12.76
C ILE A 127 1.76 -2.54 11.86
N TYR A 128 2.36 -3.68 11.52
CA TYR A 128 1.72 -4.68 10.67
C TYR A 128 0.73 -5.52 11.46
N ILE A 129 -0.49 -5.63 10.93
CA ILE A 129 -1.52 -6.56 11.42
C ILE A 129 -1.35 -7.89 10.70
N ASP A 130 -1.62 -9.03 11.35
CA ASP A 130 -1.37 -10.39 10.83
C ASP A 130 -2.04 -10.73 9.49
N GLU A 131 -3.16 -10.07 9.18
CA GLU A 131 -3.88 -10.24 7.93
C GLU A 131 -3.17 -9.53 6.75
N GLN A 132 -2.34 -8.53 7.02
CA GLN A 132 -1.60 -7.80 6.00
C GLN A 132 -0.48 -8.66 5.42
N SER A 133 -0.66 -9.07 4.17
CA SER A 133 0.27 -9.97 3.47
C SER A 133 1.03 -9.28 2.34
N GLY A 134 0.46 -8.19 1.80
CA GLY A 134 1.09 -7.38 0.77
C GLY A 134 2.26 -6.56 1.35
N PHE A 135 3.36 -6.51 0.60
CA PHE A 135 4.53 -5.66 0.90
C PHE A 135 5.12 -5.82 2.32
N THR A 136 4.88 -6.97 2.96
CA THR A 136 5.35 -7.28 4.31
C THR A 136 6.34 -8.44 4.23
N SER A 137 7.48 -8.31 4.92
CA SER A 137 8.51 -9.36 4.92
C SER A 137 7.93 -10.67 5.45
N GLU A 138 8.42 -11.78 4.92
CA GLU A 138 8.10 -13.15 5.39
C GLU A 138 6.63 -13.58 5.26
N ARG A 139 5.76 -12.74 4.69
CA ARG A 139 4.36 -13.06 4.43
C ARG A 139 4.11 -13.34 2.96
N ARG A 140 3.40 -14.43 2.70
CA ARG A 140 3.13 -14.91 1.34
C ARG A 140 1.64 -14.84 1.03
N PHE A 141 1.33 -14.50 -0.21
CA PHE A 141 -0.06 -14.44 -0.69
C PHE A 141 -0.76 -15.81 -0.57
N GLN A 142 -0.03 -16.90 -0.83
CA GLN A 142 -0.57 -18.26 -0.72
C GLN A 142 -1.07 -18.56 0.71
N THR A 143 -0.32 -18.14 1.73
CA THR A 143 -0.71 -18.32 3.13
C THR A 143 -2.00 -17.57 3.44
N ARG A 144 -2.17 -16.35 2.89
CA ARG A 144 -3.36 -15.54 3.10
C ARG A 144 -4.61 -16.12 2.46
N ILE A 145 -4.48 -16.68 1.25
CA ILE A 145 -5.58 -17.40 0.60
C ILE A 145 -6.00 -18.59 1.47
N LEU A 146 -5.03 -19.36 1.96
CA LEU A 146 -5.34 -20.52 2.80
C LEU A 146 -6.07 -20.11 4.08
N SER A 147 -5.59 -19.08 4.79
CA SER A 147 -6.26 -18.53 5.97
C SER A 147 -7.68 -18.07 5.65
N LEU A 148 -7.88 -17.32 4.56
CA LEU A 148 -9.20 -16.84 4.14
C LEU A 148 -10.18 -17.99 3.88
N VAL A 149 -9.73 -19.04 3.19
CA VAL A 149 -10.56 -20.23 2.90
C VAL A 149 -10.94 -20.94 4.19
N GLU A 150 -10.01 -21.05 5.14
CA GLU A 150 -10.27 -21.68 6.43
C GLU A 150 -11.25 -20.86 7.28
N ASP A 151 -11.07 -19.53 7.35
CA ASP A 151 -11.98 -18.62 8.04
C ASP A 151 -13.41 -18.72 7.49
N LEU A 152 -13.56 -18.81 6.16
CA LEU A 152 -14.85 -19.01 5.51
C LEU A 152 -15.48 -20.36 5.89
N ARG A 153 -14.70 -21.45 5.86
CA ARG A 153 -15.19 -22.79 6.24
C ARG A 153 -15.70 -22.82 7.67
N LEU A 154 -14.91 -22.31 8.61
CA LEU A 154 -15.28 -22.24 10.02
C LEU A 154 -16.52 -21.38 10.25
N THR A 155 -16.62 -20.24 9.58
CA THR A 155 -17.76 -19.33 9.68
C THR A 155 -19.06 -19.99 9.21
N ILE A 156 -19.01 -20.70 8.09
CA ILE A 156 -20.17 -21.43 7.53
C ILE A 156 -20.57 -22.58 8.46
N ALA A 157 -19.59 -23.37 8.93
CA ALA A 157 -19.84 -24.51 9.80
C ALA A 157 -20.42 -24.11 11.16
N ALA A 158 -19.94 -23.01 11.77
CA ALA A 158 -20.38 -22.57 13.08
C ALA A 158 -21.77 -21.92 13.07
N ASN A 159 -22.08 -21.13 12.03
CA ASN A 159 -23.30 -20.31 12.02
C ASN A 159 -24.45 -20.95 11.25
N ASN A 160 -24.20 -22.03 10.50
CA ASN A 160 -25.15 -22.66 9.58
C ASN A 160 -25.87 -21.64 8.67
N LYS A 161 -25.15 -20.56 8.34
CA LYS A 161 -25.59 -19.39 7.58
C LYS A 161 -24.63 -19.14 6.43
N PRO A 162 -25.09 -18.56 5.32
CA PRO A 162 -24.21 -18.18 4.22
C PRO A 162 -23.20 -17.14 4.70
N ALA A 163 -21.94 -17.31 4.26
CA ALA A 163 -20.89 -16.31 4.45
C ALA A 163 -20.90 -15.32 3.27
N LEU A 164 -20.64 -14.05 3.56
CA LEU A 164 -20.49 -12.99 2.57
C LEU A 164 -19.02 -12.57 2.52
N LEU A 165 -18.45 -12.52 1.32
CA LEU A 165 -17.09 -12.04 1.09
C LEU A 165 -17.13 -10.76 0.26
N LEU A 166 -16.49 -9.70 0.76
CA LEU A 166 -16.38 -8.41 0.10
C LEU A 166 -14.93 -8.17 -0.32
N PHE A 167 -14.72 -7.86 -1.59
CA PHE A 167 -13.43 -7.41 -2.11
C PHE A 167 -13.51 -5.91 -2.41
N VAL A 168 -12.56 -5.15 -1.88
CA VAL A 168 -12.44 -3.71 -2.10
C VAL A 168 -11.13 -3.46 -2.81
N ASP A 169 -11.19 -2.77 -3.95
CA ASP A 169 -10.01 -2.32 -4.70
C ASP A 169 -10.05 -0.81 -4.88
N PHE A 170 -8.92 -0.14 -4.65
CA PHE A 170 -8.82 1.31 -4.67
C PHE A 170 -8.23 1.79 -6.00
N MET A 171 -8.98 2.65 -6.71
CA MET A 171 -8.50 3.24 -7.96
C MET A 171 -7.25 4.09 -7.72
N SER A 172 -6.17 3.79 -8.43
CA SER A 172 -4.91 4.55 -8.43
C SER A 172 -4.47 5.01 -7.03
N ALA A 173 -4.44 4.08 -6.07
CA ALA A 173 -4.24 4.38 -4.65
C ALA A 173 -3.04 5.31 -4.33
N PHE A 174 -1.93 5.19 -5.06
CA PHE A 174 -0.76 6.06 -4.87
C PHE A 174 -0.98 7.47 -5.43
N ASP A 175 -1.65 7.61 -6.57
CA ASP A 175 -1.91 8.90 -7.21
C ASP A 175 -3.00 9.69 -6.44
N ASN A 176 -3.93 8.98 -5.81
CA ASN A 176 -5.06 9.55 -5.06
C ASN A 176 -4.77 9.68 -3.56
N MET A 177 -3.54 9.44 -3.12
CA MET A 177 -3.19 9.46 -1.69
C MET A 177 -3.19 10.88 -1.13
N TRP A 178 -3.97 11.12 -0.08
CA TRP A 178 -4.02 12.43 0.57
C TRP A 178 -2.80 12.63 1.50
N HIS A 179 -1.73 13.21 0.95
CA HIS A 179 -0.46 13.41 1.66
C HIS A 179 -0.57 14.08 3.04
N PRO A 180 -1.39 15.14 3.26
CA PRO A 180 -1.62 15.69 4.59
C PRO A 180 -2.15 14.69 5.62
N ALA A 181 -3.11 13.83 5.25
CA ALA A 181 -3.60 12.79 6.15
C ALA A 181 -2.51 11.77 6.46
N LEU A 182 -1.81 11.28 5.44
CA LEU A 182 -0.72 10.32 5.65
C LEU A 182 0.34 10.88 6.61
N PHE A 183 0.77 12.13 6.37
CA PHE A 183 1.74 12.79 7.23
C PHE A 183 1.25 12.92 8.68
N SER A 184 0.00 13.35 8.87
CA SER A 184 -0.60 13.48 10.20
C SER A 184 -0.73 12.12 10.90
N THR A 185 -1.11 11.07 10.19
CA THR A 185 -1.18 9.70 10.71
C THR A 185 0.20 9.21 11.14
N LEU A 186 1.23 9.42 10.32
CA LEU A 186 2.60 9.02 10.68
C LEU A 186 3.12 9.78 11.90
N LEU A 187 2.81 11.07 12.04
CA LEU A 187 3.12 11.83 13.26
C LEU A 187 2.43 11.24 14.49
N LYS A 188 1.14 10.87 14.37
CA LYS A 188 0.37 10.27 15.48
C LYS A 188 0.87 8.87 15.86
N LEU A 189 1.55 8.19 14.96
CA LEU A 189 2.19 6.89 15.19
C LEU A 189 3.63 7.02 15.73
N ASP A 190 4.09 8.24 16.07
CA ASP A 190 5.47 8.50 16.50
C ASP A 190 6.53 8.09 15.45
N PHE A 191 6.20 8.24 14.17
CA PHE A 191 7.14 7.95 13.09
C PHE A 191 8.33 8.94 13.09
N PRO A 192 9.57 8.51 12.79
CA PRO A 192 10.75 9.36 12.92
C PRO A 192 10.67 10.61 12.06
N VAL A 193 10.74 11.77 12.70
CA VAL A 193 10.64 13.10 12.06
C VAL A 193 11.69 13.30 10.96
N SER A 194 12.90 12.78 11.16
CA SER A 194 13.96 12.82 10.14
C SER A 194 13.54 12.10 8.86
N LEU A 195 12.94 10.91 8.96
CA LEU A 195 12.43 10.17 7.81
C LEU A 195 11.21 10.86 7.17
N LEU A 196 10.31 11.46 7.96
CA LEU A 196 9.20 12.25 7.40
C LEU A 196 9.70 13.37 6.50
N ARG A 197 10.75 14.08 6.94
CA ARG A 197 11.34 15.18 6.18
C ARG A 197 11.94 14.72 4.85
N TRP A 198 12.46 13.50 4.78
CA TRP A 198 12.96 12.88 3.55
C TRP A 198 11.83 12.39 2.62
N ILE A 199 10.75 11.86 3.17
CA ILE A 199 9.60 11.34 2.40
C ILE A 199 8.76 12.49 1.81
N PHE A 200 8.61 13.58 2.56
CA PHE A 200 7.85 14.76 2.15
C PHE A 200 8.78 15.97 2.03
N PRO A 201 9.58 16.06 0.97
CA PRO A 201 10.37 17.25 0.70
C PRO A 201 9.42 18.42 0.41
N SER A 202 9.59 19.52 1.14
CA SER A 202 8.84 20.78 0.94
C SER A 202 9.27 21.48 -0.33
#